data_AF-A0A5M3MDV6-F1
#
_entry.id   AF-A0A5M3MDV6-F1
#
_cell.length_a   1.000
_cell.length_b   1.000
_cell.length_c   1.000
_cell.angle_alpha   90.00
_cell.angle_beta   90.00
_cell.angle_gamma   90.00
#
_symmetry.space_group_name_H-M   'P 1'
#
loop_
_entity.id
_entity.type
_entity.pdbx_description
1 polymer ?
#
loop_
_entity_poly.entity_id
_entity_poly.type
_entity_poly.pdbx_seq_one_letter_code
_entity_poly.pdbx_strand_id
1 'polypeptide(L)'
;MPAAPPASQKATDAERAAALKMLSDVARAFAWPVHRWPLDRRPAEHATRVHLPRAYLGGAPAGGGCDREDVRAVRAGQDVNQVVHAWYMEYVERERVGVWTNYVHEDGTIARRHEYLGPDPRVAGYFFDVDGEIHVRWWDGFLKNQWMDDQKWTLDVVQNAKGEWVVKEY
;
A
#
# COMPACT_ATOMS: atom_id res chain seq x y z
N MET A 1 -8.55 27.99 -41.13
CA MET A 1 -8.30 28.41 -39.74
C MET A 1 -8.35 27.15 -38.87
N PRO A 2 -7.31 26.82 -38.08
CA PRO A 2 -7.39 25.71 -37.14
C PRO A 2 -8.38 26.07 -36.02
N ALA A 3 -9.30 25.16 -35.73
CA ALA A 3 -10.31 25.31 -34.69
C ALA A 3 -9.62 25.41 -33.31
N ALA A 4 -10.11 26.33 -32.47
CA ALA A 4 -9.63 26.49 -31.10
C ALA A 4 -9.81 25.18 -30.31
N PRO A 5 -8.84 24.80 -29.45
CA PRO A 5 -8.99 23.63 -28.59
C PRO A 5 -10.20 23.81 -27.66
N PRO A 6 -10.98 22.75 -27.40
CA PRO A 6 -12.14 22.84 -26.54
C PRO A 6 -11.70 23.29 -25.14
N ALA A 7 -12.39 24.29 -24.60
CA ALA A 7 -12.18 24.75 -23.24
C ALA A 7 -12.43 23.58 -22.27
N SER A 8 -11.40 23.20 -21.51
CA SER A 8 -11.50 22.27 -20.40
C SER A 8 -12.62 22.71 -19.46
N GLN A 9 -13.77 22.04 -19.50
CA GLN A 9 -14.82 22.23 -18.51
C GLN A 9 -14.21 21.96 -17.14
N LYS A 10 -14.26 22.95 -16.24
CA LYS A 10 -13.85 22.71 -14.85
C LYS A 10 -14.83 21.70 -14.28
N ALA A 11 -14.36 20.47 -14.11
CA ALA A 11 -15.14 19.40 -13.54
C ALA A 11 -15.71 19.83 -12.18
N THR A 12 -16.96 19.49 -11.92
CA THR A 12 -17.61 19.86 -10.66
C THR A 12 -17.03 19.05 -9.50
N ASP A 13 -17.00 19.64 -8.30
CA ASP A 13 -16.52 18.94 -7.10
C ASP A 13 -17.31 17.64 -6.82
N ALA A 14 -18.59 17.60 -7.23
CA ALA A 14 -19.44 16.42 -7.14
C ALA A 14 -18.96 15.28 -8.06
N GLU A 15 -18.59 15.56 -9.30
CA GLU A 15 -18.04 14.57 -10.23
C GLU A 15 -16.69 14.05 -9.75
N ARG A 16 -15.83 14.94 -9.22
CA ARG A 16 -14.56 14.55 -8.60
C ARG A 16 -14.78 13.61 -7.41
N ALA A 17 -15.71 13.95 -6.52
CA ALA A 17 -16.03 13.13 -5.35
C ALA A 17 -16.61 11.76 -5.74
N ALA A 18 -17.48 11.71 -6.76
CA ALA A 18 -18.04 10.46 -7.27
C ALA A 18 -16.96 9.57 -7.90
N ALA A 19 -16.07 10.15 -8.71
CA ALA A 19 -14.95 9.44 -9.32
C ALA A 19 -13.97 8.92 -8.26
N LEU A 20 -13.64 9.75 -7.25
CA LEU A 20 -12.79 9.36 -6.14
C LEU A 20 -13.38 8.18 -5.36
N LYS A 21 -14.69 8.22 -5.08
CA LYS A 21 -15.38 7.10 -4.42
C LYS A 21 -15.31 5.84 -5.26
N MET A 22 -15.64 5.92 -6.55
CA MET A 22 -15.60 4.77 -7.45
C MET A 22 -14.20 4.14 -7.53
N LEU A 23 -13.16 4.95 -7.72
CA LEU A 23 -11.78 4.47 -7.80
C LEU A 23 -11.28 3.90 -6.47
N SER A 24 -11.69 4.49 -5.34
CA SER A 24 -11.39 3.95 -4.02
C SER A 24 -12.06 2.60 -3.79
N ASP A 25 -13.33 2.45 -4.20
CA ASP A 25 -14.06 1.19 -4.06
C ASP A 25 -13.47 0.11 -4.97
N VAL A 26 -13.02 0.47 -6.17
CA VAL A 26 -12.25 -0.41 -7.06
C VAL A 26 -10.94 -0.85 -6.40
N ALA A 27 -10.14 0.09 -5.88
CA ALA A 27 -8.88 -0.23 -5.20
C ALA A 27 -9.09 -1.20 -4.02
N ARG A 28 -10.15 -0.98 -3.23
CA ARG A 28 -10.55 -1.88 -2.13
C ARG A 28 -11.00 -3.25 -2.62
N ALA A 29 -11.72 -3.32 -3.74
CA ALA A 29 -12.19 -4.58 -4.30
C ALA A 29 -11.03 -5.46 -4.82
N PHE A 30 -9.97 -4.84 -5.35
CA PHE A 30 -8.75 -5.53 -5.77
C PHE A 30 -7.72 -5.73 -4.66
N ALA A 31 -7.95 -5.17 -3.46
CA ALA A 31 -7.03 -5.32 -2.35
C ALA A 31 -7.05 -6.77 -1.82
N TRP A 32 -5.91 -7.44 -1.90
CA TRP A 32 -5.79 -8.84 -1.50
C TRP A 32 -5.24 -8.97 -0.07
N PRO A 33 -5.77 -9.91 0.75
CA PRO A 33 -5.32 -10.10 2.12
C PRO A 33 -3.91 -10.69 2.15
N VAL A 34 -3.00 -10.04 2.88
CA VAL A 34 -1.57 -10.39 2.88
C VAL A 34 -1.27 -11.80 3.40
N HIS A 35 -2.16 -12.34 4.24
CA HIS A 35 -2.05 -13.70 4.78
C HIS A 35 -2.48 -14.80 3.78
N ARG A 36 -2.94 -14.43 2.58
CA ARG A 36 -3.27 -15.36 1.49
C ARG A 36 -2.31 -15.17 0.33
N TRP A 37 -2.03 -16.28 -0.36
CA TRP A 37 -1.20 -16.25 -1.55
C TRP A 37 -1.78 -15.29 -2.61
N PRO A 38 -0.99 -14.37 -3.17
CA PRO A 38 -1.47 -13.44 -4.19
C PRO A 38 -1.77 -14.18 -5.49
N LEU A 39 -2.95 -13.91 -6.08
CA LEU A 39 -3.37 -14.49 -7.35
C LEU A 39 -2.83 -13.70 -8.55
N ASP A 40 -2.78 -12.38 -8.40
CA ASP A 40 -2.27 -11.49 -9.43
C ASP A 40 -0.74 -11.44 -9.37
N ARG A 41 -0.11 -11.37 -10.54
CA ARG A 41 1.34 -11.21 -10.67
C ARG A 41 1.67 -9.77 -10.97
N ARG A 42 2.68 -9.24 -10.28
CA ARG A 42 3.21 -7.90 -10.57
C ARG A 42 4.73 -7.97 -10.74
N PRO A 43 5.22 -8.35 -11.94
CA PRO A 43 6.65 -8.39 -12.19
C PRO A 43 7.25 -6.98 -12.12
N ALA A 44 8.38 -6.82 -11.43
CA ALA A 44 9.15 -5.58 -11.45
C ALA A 44 9.80 -5.38 -12.82
N GLU A 45 9.62 -4.21 -13.45
CA GLU A 45 10.20 -3.95 -14.77
C GLU A 45 11.73 -3.79 -14.71
N HIS A 46 12.22 -3.18 -13.64
CA HIS A 46 13.64 -2.94 -13.37
C HIS A 46 14.02 -3.43 -11.98
N ALA A 47 15.33 -3.54 -11.72
CA ALA A 47 15.81 -3.80 -10.37
C ALA A 47 15.47 -2.59 -9.48
N THR A 48 14.84 -2.84 -8.35
CA THR A 48 14.34 -1.80 -7.45
C THR A 48 14.38 -2.29 -6.00
N ARG A 49 13.97 -1.46 -5.06
CA ARG A 49 13.81 -1.76 -3.64
C ARG A 49 12.33 -1.65 -3.26
N VAL A 50 11.86 -2.52 -2.37
CA VAL A 50 10.52 -2.45 -1.79
C VAL A 50 10.60 -2.15 -0.31
N HIS A 51 9.86 -1.16 0.13
CA HIS A 51 9.70 -0.74 1.52
C HIS A 51 8.60 -1.58 2.17
N LEU A 52 8.95 -2.26 3.26
CA LEU A 52 8.10 -3.20 3.97
C LEU A 52 7.94 -2.71 5.41
N PRO A 53 6.89 -1.93 5.71
CA PRO A 53 6.61 -1.49 7.06
C PRO A 53 6.49 -2.68 8.02
N ARG A 54 7.09 -2.54 9.20
CA ARG A 54 7.07 -3.61 10.21
C ARG A 54 5.82 -3.60 11.08
N ALA A 55 5.15 -2.45 11.18
CA ALA A 55 3.93 -2.26 11.96
C ALA A 55 2.98 -1.28 11.25
N TYR A 56 1.71 -1.28 11.69
CA TYR A 56 0.69 -0.33 11.24
C TYR A 56 1.18 1.12 11.37
N LEU A 57 1.03 1.90 10.30
CA LEU A 57 1.52 3.29 10.20
C LEU A 57 3.00 3.45 10.57
N GLY A 58 3.83 2.46 10.26
CA GLY A 58 5.27 2.52 10.54
C GLY A 58 5.60 2.72 12.03
N GLY A 59 4.68 2.37 12.93
CA GLY A 59 4.80 2.66 14.35
C GLY A 59 6.08 2.08 14.97
N ALA A 60 7.01 2.97 15.34
CA ALA A 60 8.12 2.60 16.20
C ALA A 60 7.63 2.42 17.64
N PRO A 61 8.22 1.50 18.44
CA PRO A 61 7.92 1.41 19.86
C PRO A 61 8.22 2.77 20.54
N ALA A 62 7.42 3.12 21.54
CA ALA A 62 7.65 4.27 22.43
C ALA A 62 8.97 4.04 23.22
N GLY A 63 10.10 4.31 22.57
CA GLY A 63 11.43 3.89 23.05
C GLY A 63 12.57 4.06 22.04
N GLY A 64 12.28 4.45 20.78
CA GLY A 64 13.26 5.10 19.91
C GLY A 64 14.42 4.25 19.37
N GLY A 65 14.26 2.93 19.18
CA GLY A 65 15.39 2.04 18.88
C GLY A 65 15.28 1.08 17.68
N CYS A 66 14.20 1.04 16.90
CA CYS A 66 14.07 0.05 15.81
C CYS A 66 13.63 0.70 14.50
N ASP A 67 14.28 0.33 13.39
CA ASP A 67 13.86 0.73 12.04
C ASP A 67 12.38 0.41 11.82
N ARG A 68 11.63 1.37 11.27
CA ARG A 68 10.16 1.29 11.07
C ARG A 68 9.77 0.39 9.91
N GLU A 69 10.70 0.16 9.01
CA GLU A 69 10.52 -0.59 7.78
C GLU A 69 11.77 -1.42 7.49
N ASP A 70 11.60 -2.50 6.75
CA ASP A 70 12.69 -3.21 6.09
C ASP A 70 12.67 -2.90 4.61
N VAL A 71 13.85 -2.74 4.01
CA VAL A 71 13.99 -2.52 2.57
C VAL A 71 14.52 -3.81 1.94
N ARG A 72 13.80 -4.33 0.94
CA ARG A 72 14.20 -5.55 0.21
C ARG A 72 14.48 -5.24 -1.25
N ALA A 73 15.60 -5.74 -1.77
CA ALA A 73 15.89 -5.65 -3.19
C ALA A 73 14.97 -6.61 -3.98
N VAL A 74 14.38 -6.10 -5.06
CA VAL A 74 13.57 -6.83 -6.03
C VAL A 74 14.29 -6.78 -7.38
N ARG A 75 14.55 -7.94 -7.97
CA ARG A 75 15.19 -8.02 -9.29
C ARG A 75 14.19 -7.76 -10.40
N ALA A 76 14.67 -7.28 -11.56
CA ALA A 76 13.84 -7.21 -12.76
C ALA A 76 13.23 -8.58 -13.09
N GLY A 77 11.94 -8.59 -13.43
CA GLY A 77 11.13 -9.77 -13.67
C GLY A 77 10.62 -10.51 -12.42
N GLN A 78 11.12 -10.17 -11.22
CA GLN A 78 10.66 -10.78 -9.97
C GLN A 78 9.26 -10.26 -9.60
N ASP A 79 8.41 -11.14 -9.09
CA ASP A 79 7.03 -10.80 -8.72
C ASP A 79 6.99 -10.10 -7.36
N VAL A 80 6.66 -8.80 -7.37
CA VAL A 80 6.61 -7.96 -6.16
C VAL A 80 5.60 -8.53 -5.16
N ASN A 81 4.44 -9.01 -5.63
CA ASN A 81 3.41 -9.57 -4.76
C ASN A 81 3.93 -10.77 -3.96
N GLN A 82 4.70 -11.64 -4.62
CA GLN A 82 5.27 -12.83 -3.96
C GLN A 82 6.36 -12.46 -2.96
N VAL A 83 7.20 -11.44 -3.27
CA VAL A 83 8.22 -10.94 -2.35
C VAL A 83 7.58 -10.38 -1.08
N VAL A 84 6.55 -9.54 -1.25
CA VAL A 84 5.80 -8.94 -0.15
C VAL A 84 5.14 -10.04 0.69
N HIS A 85 4.38 -10.94 0.06
CA HIS A 85 3.73 -12.06 0.75
C HIS A 85 4.74 -12.92 1.53
N ALA A 86 5.84 -13.33 0.89
CA ALA A 86 6.85 -14.18 1.53
C ALA A 86 7.43 -13.52 2.78
N TRP A 87 7.77 -12.23 2.70
CA TRP A 87 8.27 -11.47 3.84
C TRP A 87 7.25 -11.42 4.98
N TYR A 88 5.99 -11.07 4.68
CA TYR A 88 4.94 -10.90 5.69
C TYR A 88 4.47 -12.21 6.34
N MET A 89 4.80 -13.34 5.73
CA MET A 89 4.54 -14.67 6.26
C MET A 89 5.69 -15.24 7.11
N GLU A 90 6.84 -14.57 7.13
CA GLU A 90 7.93 -14.91 8.04
C GLU A 90 7.49 -14.76 9.50
N TYR A 91 7.99 -15.68 10.32
CA TYR A 91 7.85 -15.61 11.77
C TYR A 91 8.77 -14.52 12.34
N VAL A 92 8.30 -13.86 13.40
CA VAL A 92 9.10 -12.89 14.14
C VAL A 92 9.30 -13.38 15.55
N GLU A 93 10.56 -13.39 15.98
CA GLU A 93 10.91 -13.68 17.37
C GLU A 93 10.41 -12.54 18.26
N ARG A 94 9.72 -12.90 19.35
CA ARG A 94 9.11 -11.96 20.30
C ARG A 94 10.10 -10.91 20.82
N GLU A 95 11.36 -11.31 21.01
CA GLU A 95 12.45 -10.45 21.47
C GLU A 95 12.73 -9.28 20.52
N ARG A 96 12.51 -9.47 19.22
CA ARG A 96 12.70 -8.42 18.20
C ARG A 96 11.51 -7.47 18.08
N VAL A 97 10.33 -7.90 18.55
CA VAL A 97 9.07 -7.16 18.36
C VAL A 97 8.73 -6.26 19.55
N GLY A 98 9.28 -6.55 20.73
CA GLY A 98 9.28 -5.66 21.90
C GLY A 98 7.92 -5.08 22.28
N VAL A 99 7.55 -3.94 21.69
CA VAL A 99 6.40 -3.09 22.02
C VAL A 99 5.39 -2.96 20.87
N TRP A 100 5.48 -3.71 19.77
CA TRP A 100 4.45 -3.64 18.73
C TRP A 100 3.17 -4.36 19.15
N THR A 101 2.03 -3.77 18.80
CA THR A 101 0.71 -4.36 18.98
C THR A 101 0.51 -5.48 17.97
N ASN A 102 0.36 -6.72 18.46
CA ASN A 102 -0.15 -7.81 17.64
C ASN A 102 -1.68 -7.70 17.58
N TYR A 103 -2.26 -7.65 16.39
CA TYR A 103 -3.70 -7.49 16.18
C TYR A 103 -4.47 -8.81 16.05
N VAL A 104 -3.78 -9.96 16.09
CA VAL A 104 -4.36 -11.30 15.84
C VAL A 104 -4.26 -12.21 17.08
N HIS A 105 -3.10 -12.26 17.73
CA HIS A 105 -2.83 -13.14 18.87
C HIS A 105 -2.19 -12.37 20.04
N GLU A 106 -2.87 -12.31 21.19
CA GLU A 106 -2.29 -11.74 22.43
C GLU A 106 -1.22 -12.65 23.05
N ASP A 107 -1.35 -13.98 22.86
CA ASP A 107 -0.57 -14.99 23.59
C ASP A 107 0.91 -15.04 23.17
N GLY A 108 1.27 -14.46 22.01
CA GLY A 108 2.65 -14.22 21.60
C GLY A 108 3.50 -15.46 21.37
N THR A 109 2.89 -16.64 21.22
CA THR A 109 3.62 -17.92 21.17
C THR A 109 4.38 -18.09 19.86
N ILE A 110 3.83 -17.64 18.73
CA ILE A 110 4.48 -17.51 17.42
C ILE A 110 3.69 -16.46 16.62
N ALA A 111 4.30 -15.32 16.29
CA ALA A 111 3.64 -14.26 15.51
C ALA A 111 4.27 -14.12 14.12
N ARG A 112 3.44 -13.87 13.10
CA ARG A 112 3.90 -13.50 11.76
C ARG A 112 3.95 -11.99 11.60
N ARG A 113 4.81 -11.49 10.71
CA ARG A 113 4.99 -10.04 10.48
C ARG A 113 3.68 -9.32 10.15
N HIS A 114 2.80 -9.94 9.36
CA HIS A 114 1.54 -9.29 8.99
C HIS A 114 0.59 -9.02 10.15
N GLU A 115 0.71 -9.74 11.26
CA GLU A 115 -0.17 -9.56 12.43
C GLU A 115 0.04 -8.20 13.11
N TYR A 116 1.13 -7.49 12.79
CA TYR A 116 1.47 -6.18 13.30
C TYR A 116 1.02 -5.03 12.38
N LEU A 117 0.52 -5.35 11.17
CA LEU A 117 0.05 -4.35 10.20
C LEU A 117 -1.38 -3.88 10.42
N GLY A 118 -2.12 -4.57 11.29
CA GLY A 118 -3.52 -4.33 11.54
C GLY A 118 -4.30 -5.65 11.62
N PRO A 119 -5.59 -5.58 11.98
CA PRO A 119 -6.47 -6.74 12.11
C PRO A 119 -6.89 -7.40 10.77
N ASP A 120 -6.98 -6.66 9.65
CA ASP A 120 -7.22 -7.26 8.31
C ASP A 120 -6.38 -6.55 7.23
N PRO A 121 -5.05 -6.69 7.25
CA PRO A 121 -4.15 -5.99 6.35
C PRO A 121 -4.21 -6.57 4.93
N ARG A 122 -4.48 -5.69 3.97
CA ARG A 122 -4.60 -5.99 2.55
C ARG A 122 -3.69 -5.09 1.73
N VAL A 123 -3.06 -5.65 0.71
CA VAL A 123 -2.27 -4.90 -0.25
C VAL A 123 -3.22 -4.34 -1.32
N ALA A 124 -3.42 -3.02 -1.31
CA ALA A 124 -4.27 -2.30 -2.26
C ALA A 124 -3.52 -1.89 -3.54
N GLY A 125 -2.19 -1.90 -3.51
CA GLY A 125 -1.36 -1.59 -4.67
C GLY A 125 0.04 -1.18 -4.27
N TYR A 126 0.73 -0.55 -5.22
CA TYR A 126 2.10 -0.09 -5.05
C TYR A 126 2.24 1.32 -5.60
N PHE A 127 3.02 2.13 -4.90
CA PHE A 127 3.46 3.45 -5.31
C PHE A 127 4.95 3.37 -5.67
N PHE A 128 5.33 4.06 -6.74
CA PHE A 128 6.73 4.18 -7.16
C PHE A 128 7.15 5.61 -6.90
N ASP A 129 8.19 5.80 -6.09
CA ASP A 129 8.70 7.13 -5.83
C ASP A 129 9.57 7.64 -7.00
N VAL A 130 10.16 8.83 -6.82
CA VAL A 130 11.03 9.47 -7.82
C VAL A 130 12.32 8.70 -8.09
N ASP A 131 12.77 7.88 -7.14
CA ASP A 131 13.96 7.03 -7.25
C ASP A 131 13.60 5.64 -7.81
N GLY A 132 12.32 5.37 -8.05
CA GLY A 132 11.79 4.12 -8.57
C GLY A 132 11.58 3.05 -7.50
N GLU A 133 11.62 3.40 -6.23
CA GLU A 133 11.42 2.52 -5.08
C GLU A 133 9.94 2.25 -4.86
N ILE A 134 9.64 1.03 -4.40
CA ILE A 134 8.29 0.53 -4.26
C ILE A 134 7.82 0.70 -2.83
N HIS A 135 6.75 1.47 -2.65
CA HIS A 135 6.01 1.58 -1.40
C HIS A 135 4.69 0.81 -1.48
N VAL A 136 4.38 0.03 -0.46
CA VAL A 136 3.15 -0.76 -0.43
C VAL A 136 1.99 0.11 0.04
N ARG A 137 0.92 0.17 -0.77
CA ARG A 137 -0.35 0.80 -0.38
C ARG A 137 -1.19 -0.23 0.37
N TRP A 138 -1.53 0.07 1.60
CA TRP A 138 -2.29 -0.79 2.48
C TRP A 138 -3.74 -0.35 2.60
N TRP A 139 -4.63 -1.34 2.69
CA TRP A 139 -6.01 -1.21 3.12
C TRP A 139 -6.23 -2.16 4.29
N ASP A 140 -6.73 -1.65 5.42
CA ASP A 140 -7.18 -2.53 6.49
C ASP A 140 -8.71 -2.69 6.42
N GLY A 141 -9.17 -3.92 6.16
CA GLY A 141 -10.59 -4.21 5.96
C GLY A 141 -11.45 -4.03 7.22
N PHE A 142 -10.86 -4.16 8.41
CA PHE A 142 -11.55 -4.05 9.68
C PHE A 142 -11.56 -2.60 10.19
N LEU A 143 -10.40 -1.93 10.20
CA LEU A 143 -10.25 -0.52 10.56
C LEU A 143 -10.80 0.44 9.50
N LYS A 144 -11.04 -0.05 8.28
CA LYS A 144 -11.51 0.71 7.11
C LYS A 144 -10.62 1.90 6.78
N ASN A 145 -9.30 1.75 6.97
CA ASN A 145 -8.31 2.80 6.76
C ASN A 145 -7.32 2.42 5.66
N GLN A 146 -6.86 3.43 4.94
CA GLN A 146 -5.81 3.33 3.92
C GLN A 146 -4.54 3.99 4.43
N TRP A 147 -3.40 3.37 4.18
CA TRP A 147 -2.12 3.88 4.64
C TRP A 147 -0.96 3.43 3.75
N MET A 148 0.15 4.16 3.81
CA MET A 148 1.39 3.90 3.10
C MET A 148 2.52 4.42 4.00
N ASP A 149 3.57 3.64 4.19
CA ASP A 149 4.68 3.97 5.09
C ASP A 149 4.19 4.29 6.52
N ASP A 150 4.41 5.51 7.01
CA ASP A 150 4.01 5.97 8.34
C ASP A 150 2.79 6.91 8.36
N GLN A 151 2.11 7.06 7.21
CA GLN A 151 1.03 8.03 7.06
C GLN A 151 -0.24 7.42 6.49
N LYS A 152 -1.37 8.06 6.80
CA LYS A 152 -2.62 7.78 6.11
C LYS A 152 -2.50 8.24 4.67
N TRP A 153 -2.85 7.36 3.76
CA TRP A 153 -2.82 7.64 2.33
C TRP A 153 -4.24 7.92 1.85
N THR A 154 -4.41 9.00 1.10
CA THR A 154 -5.66 9.33 0.43
C THR A 154 -5.45 9.33 -1.07
N LEU A 155 -6.37 8.68 -1.77
CA LEU A 155 -6.47 8.79 -3.22
C LEU A 155 -6.84 10.23 -3.59
N ASP A 156 -6.25 10.70 -4.68
CA ASP A 156 -6.69 11.91 -5.36
C ASP A 156 -6.93 11.58 -6.83
N VAL A 157 -7.77 12.34 -7.50
CA VAL A 157 -8.19 12.10 -8.89
C VAL A 157 -8.07 13.35 -9.73
N VAL A 158 -7.58 13.18 -10.95
CA VAL A 158 -7.45 14.23 -11.96
C VAL A 158 -8.05 13.75 -13.27
N GLN A 159 -8.53 14.66 -14.09
CA GLN A 159 -8.91 14.32 -15.47
C GLN A 159 -7.66 14.28 -16.35
N ASN A 160 -7.51 13.20 -17.11
CA ASN A 160 -6.48 13.11 -18.13
C ASN A 160 -6.85 13.95 -19.37
N ALA A 161 -5.98 13.99 -20.38
CA ALA A 161 -6.22 14.75 -21.62
C ALA A 161 -7.47 14.29 -22.42
N LYS A 162 -8.02 13.12 -22.09
CA LYS A 162 -9.25 12.57 -22.68
C LYS A 162 -10.50 12.88 -21.85
N GLY A 163 -10.37 13.57 -20.72
CA GLY A 163 -11.46 13.84 -19.78
C GLY A 163 -11.81 12.69 -18.85
N GLU A 164 -11.03 11.60 -18.83
CA GLU A 164 -11.25 10.46 -17.94
C GLU A 164 -10.63 10.74 -16.58
N TRP A 165 -11.37 10.43 -15.51
CA TRP A 165 -10.86 10.50 -14.15
C TRP A 165 -9.85 9.38 -13.90
N VAL A 166 -8.61 9.76 -13.58
CA VAL A 166 -7.53 8.85 -13.23
C VAL A 166 -7.01 9.18 -11.84
N VAL A 167 -6.46 8.18 -11.16
CA VAL A 167 -5.76 8.38 -9.89
C VAL A 167 -4.54 9.26 -10.14
N LYS A 168 -4.39 10.30 -9.34
CA LYS A 168 -3.20 11.14 -9.34
C LYS A 168 -2.10 10.40 -8.58
N GLU A 169 -1.13 9.89 -9.31
CA GLU A 169 0.15 9.44 -8.77
C GLU A 169 1.00 10.70 -8.50
N TYR A 170 1.62 10.79 -7.31
CA TYR A 170 2.36 11.96 -6.83
C TYR A 170 3.86 11.82 -7.07
#